data_AF-A0A348HF90-F1
#
_entry.id   AF-A0A348HF90-F1
#
_cell.length_a   1.000
_cell.length_b   1.000
_cell.length_c   1.000
_cell.angle_alpha   90.00
_cell.angle_beta   90.00
_cell.angle_gamma   90.00
#
_symmetry.space_group_name_H-M   'P 1'
#
loop_
_entity.id
_entity.type
_entity.pdbx_description
1 polymer ?
#
loop_
_entity_poly.entity_id
_entity_poly.type
_entity_poly.pdbx_seq_one_letter_code
_entity_poly.pdbx_strand_id
1 'polypeptide(L)'
;MSDPFIARGETLRQRLLNRELNADDHELFPLGYLIPQVELVLDRAEYDPATITAEAFDATCWQLIECSIGEDAMSVDDINAITALWTSICADNAA
;
A
#
# COMPACT_ATOMS: atom_id res chain seq x y z
N MET A 1 -13.57 2.13 -19.74
CA MET A 1 -13.57 2.51 -18.31
C MET A 1 -12.24 2.06 -17.75
N SER A 2 -11.53 2.92 -17.01
CA SER A 2 -10.36 2.49 -16.26
C SER A 2 -10.83 1.57 -15.15
N ASP A 3 -10.14 0.46 -14.93
CA ASP A 3 -10.41 -0.42 -13.80
C ASP A 3 -10.18 0.38 -12.49
N PRO A 4 -11.20 0.53 -11.63
CA PRO A 4 -11.07 1.34 -10.41
C PRO A 4 -10.09 0.73 -9.41
N PHE A 5 -9.91 -0.59 -9.40
CA PHE A 5 -8.95 -1.29 -8.55
C PHE A 5 -7.51 -0.96 -9.00
N ILE A 6 -7.22 -1.11 -10.30
CA ILE A 6 -5.90 -0.76 -10.86
C ILE A 6 -5.61 0.73 -10.72
N ALA A 7 -6.59 1.60 -10.98
CA ALA A 7 -6.42 3.04 -10.86
C ALA A 7 -6.07 3.46 -9.42
N ARG A 8 -6.70 2.83 -8.42
CA ARG A 8 -6.36 3.07 -7.02
C ARG A 8 -4.95 2.58 -6.68
N GLY A 9 -4.60 1.36 -7.10
CA GLY A 9 -3.27 0.80 -6.84
C GLY A 9 -2.13 1.63 -7.46
N GLU A 10 -2.27 2.05 -8.72
CA GLU A 10 -1.30 2.94 -9.35
C GLU A 10 -1.22 4.31 -8.65
N THR A 11 -2.35 4.84 -8.19
CA THR A 11 -2.37 6.09 -7.41
C THR A 11 -1.58 5.94 -6.12
N LEU A 12 -1.78 4.85 -5.36
CA LEU A 12 -1.03 4.60 -4.13
C LEU A 12 0.45 4.36 -4.40
N ARG A 13 0.78 3.60 -5.45
CA ARG A 13 2.17 3.37 -5.87
C ARG A 13 2.89 4.68 -6.17
N GLN A 14 2.28 5.57 -6.96
CA GLN A 14 2.87 6.87 -7.28
C GLN A 14 3.04 7.74 -6.03
N ARG A 15 2.12 7.70 -5.07
CA ARG A 15 2.26 8.43 -3.79
C ARG A 15 3.43 7.91 -2.97
N LEU A 16 3.59 6.60 -2.87
CA LEU A 16 4.72 6.00 -2.17
C LEU A 16 6.05 6.38 -2.82
N LEU A 17 6.15 6.29 -4.15
CA LEU A 17 7.36 6.71 -4.88
C LEU A 17 7.66 8.21 -4.69
N ASN A 18 6.64 9.07 -4.74
CA ASN A 18 6.82 10.50 -4.50
C ASN A 18 7.24 10.80 -3.04
N ARG A 19 6.74 10.02 -2.07
CA ARG A 19 7.16 10.10 -0.66
C ARG A 19 8.62 9.69 -0.52
N GLU A 20 9.02 8.59 -1.16
CA GLU A 20 10.40 8.07 -1.15
C GLU A 20 11.43 9.10 -1.64
N LEU A 21 11.10 9.88 -2.66
CA LEU A 21 12.00 10.94 -3.16
C LEU A 21 12.34 12.03 -2.13
N ASN A 22 11.51 12.19 -1.09
CA ASN A 22 11.67 13.21 -0.06
C ASN A 22 11.71 12.63 1.36
N ALA A 23 11.85 11.31 1.48
CA ALA A 23 11.79 10.59 2.74
C ALA A 23 13.01 10.90 3.61
N ASP A 24 12.77 10.97 4.91
CA ASP A 24 13.85 10.89 5.89
C ASP A 24 14.22 9.42 6.19
N ASP A 25 15.32 9.22 6.92
CA ASP A 25 15.84 7.88 7.26
C ASP A 25 14.80 7.01 8.01
N HIS A 26 13.83 7.62 8.70
CA HIS A 26 12.81 6.90 9.46
C HIS A 26 11.68 6.37 8.57
N GLU A 27 11.46 6.98 7.40
CA GLU A 27 10.45 6.55 6.44
C GLU A 27 10.96 5.53 5.41
N LEU A 28 12.28 5.41 5.24
CA LEU A 28 12.87 4.51 4.23
C LEU A 28 12.48 3.05 4.44
N PHE A 29 12.46 2.56 5.69
CA PHE A 29 12.09 1.18 5.97
C PHE A 29 10.59 0.92 5.65
N PRO A 30 9.63 1.69 6.20
CA PRO A 30 8.22 1.54 5.84
C PRO A 30 7.95 1.66 4.33
N LEU A 31 8.63 2.59 3.64
CA LEU A 31 8.48 2.78 2.19
C LEU A 31 9.00 1.58 1.40
N GLY A 32 10.21 1.12 1.72
CA GLY A 32 10.80 -0.08 1.12
C GLY A 32 9.99 -1.34 1.38
N TYR A 33 9.23 -1.39 2.47
CA TYR A 33 8.29 -2.47 2.76
C TYR A 33 6.99 -2.35 1.96
N LEU A 34 6.37 -1.16 1.90
CA LEU A 34 5.04 -0.98 1.30
C LEU A 34 5.03 -0.96 -0.23
N ILE A 35 6.03 -0.37 -0.87
CA ILE A 35 6.08 -0.25 -2.34
C ILE A 35 5.96 -1.63 -3.02
N PRO A 36 6.76 -2.65 -2.64
CA PRO A 36 6.65 -3.98 -3.23
C PRO A 36 5.28 -4.64 -3.00
N GLN A 37 4.60 -4.38 -1.88
CA GLN A 37 3.29 -5.00 -1.59
C GLN A 37 2.21 -4.45 -2.51
N VAL A 38 2.21 -3.14 -2.76
CA VAL A 38 1.30 -2.52 -3.73
C VAL A 38 1.55 -3.06 -5.14
N GLU A 39 2.81 -3.21 -5.54
CA GLU A 39 3.16 -3.79 -6.83
C GLU A 39 2.73 -5.26 -6.96
N LEU A 40 2.87 -6.04 -5.87
CA LEU A 40 2.45 -7.43 -5.83
C LEU A 40 0.92 -7.58 -5.99
N VAL A 41 0.14 -6.72 -5.34
CA VAL A 41 -1.33 -6.70 -5.47
C VAL A 41 -1.73 -6.28 -6.89
N LEU A 42 -1.07 -5.27 -7.47
CA LEU A 42 -1.32 -4.86 -8.86
C LEU A 42 -1.03 -5.99 -9.87
N ASP A 43 0.03 -6.76 -9.66
CA ASP A 43 0.45 -7.85 -10.55
C ASP A 43 -0.40 -9.12 -10.38
N ARG A 44 -0.80 -9.45 -9.14
CA ARG A 44 -1.29 -10.80 -8.79
C ARG A 44 -2.66 -10.88 -8.15
N ALA A 45 -3.30 -9.75 -7.79
CA ALA A 45 -4.60 -9.83 -7.16
C ALA A 45 -5.65 -10.38 -8.14
N GLU A 46 -6.33 -11.44 -7.71
CA GLU A 46 -7.50 -11.96 -8.40
C GLU A 46 -8.76 -11.27 -7.84
N TYR A 47 -9.50 -10.59 -8.69
CA TYR A 47 -10.75 -9.92 -8.35
C TYR A 47 -11.72 -9.93 -9.54
N ASP A 48 -13.00 -9.69 -9.26
CA ASP A 48 -14.03 -9.54 -10.30
C ASP A 48 -14.23 -8.05 -10.61
N PRO A 49 -13.87 -7.57 -11.81
CA PRO A 49 -14.03 -6.16 -12.21
C PRO A 49 -15.49 -5.67 -12.18
N ALA A 50 -16.48 -6.58 -12.21
CA ALA A 50 -17.90 -6.20 -12.16
C ALA A 50 -18.38 -5.84 -10.75
N THR A 51 -17.65 -6.23 -9.71
CA THR A 51 -18.07 -6.07 -8.30
C THR A 51 -17.08 -5.29 -7.44
N ILE A 52 -15.91 -4.93 -8.00
CA ILE A 52 -14.83 -4.29 -7.27
C ILE A 52 -15.03 -2.77 -7.18
N THR A 53 -14.68 -2.20 -6.02
CA THR A 53 -14.60 -0.75 -5.81
C THR A 53 -13.16 -0.32 -5.64
N ALA A 54 -12.90 1.00 -5.68
CA ALA A 54 -11.55 1.52 -5.46
C ALA A 54 -11.04 1.16 -4.05
N GLU A 55 -11.91 1.24 -3.04
CA GLU A 55 -11.58 0.94 -1.64
C GLU A 55 -11.23 -0.53 -1.41
N ALA A 56 -11.64 -1.43 -2.32
CA ALA A 56 -11.27 -2.83 -2.25
C ALA A 56 -9.76 -3.04 -2.44
N PHE A 57 -9.08 -2.18 -3.21
CA PHE A 57 -7.63 -2.25 -3.34
C PHE A 57 -6.93 -2.05 -2.00
N ASP A 58 -7.29 -0.98 -1.28
CA ASP A 58 -6.70 -0.65 0.02
C ASP A 58 -6.88 -1.81 1.01
N ALA A 59 -8.07 -2.42 1.03
CA ALA A 59 -8.36 -3.57 1.88
C ALA A 59 -7.56 -4.82 1.49
N THR A 60 -7.49 -5.15 0.19
CA THR A 60 -6.72 -6.30 -0.30
C THR A 60 -5.23 -6.13 0.00
N CYS A 61 -4.69 -4.93 -0.20
CA CYS A 61 -3.29 -4.65 0.09
C CYS A 61 -3.00 -4.73 1.58
N TRP A 62 -3.89 -4.18 2.43
CA TRP A 62 -3.72 -4.25 3.88
C TRP A 62 -3.75 -5.67 4.41
N GLN A 63 -4.67 -6.52 3.92
CA GLN A 63 -4.73 -7.93 4.31
C GLN A 63 -3.42 -8.66 3.98
N LEU A 64 -2.82 -8.37 2.83
CA LEU A 64 -1.55 -8.97 2.44
C LEU A 64 -0.41 -8.50 3.36
N ILE A 65 -0.37 -7.20 3.66
CA ILE A 65 0.59 -6.60 4.60
C ILE A 65 0.46 -7.24 6.00
N GLU A 66 -0.76 -7.38 6.53
CA GLU A 66 -1.00 -8.01 7.83
C GLU A 66 -0.51 -9.46 7.88
N CYS A 67 -0.73 -10.22 6.80
CA CYS A 67 -0.19 -11.58 6.68
C CYS A 67 1.35 -11.57 6.69
N SER A 68 1.99 -10.72 5.90
CA SER A 68 3.45 -10.63 5.84
C SER A 68 4.06 -10.19 7.17
N ILE A 69 3.47 -9.19 7.84
CA ILE A 69 3.90 -8.75 9.18
C ILE A 69 3.87 -9.91 10.19
N GLY A 70 2.82 -10.74 10.15
CA GLY A 70 2.67 -11.89 11.04
C GLY A 70 3.76 -12.95 10.84
N GLU A 71 4.33 -13.04 9.63
CA GLU A 71 5.40 -13.97 9.28
C GLU A 71 6.80 -13.39 9.53
N ASP A 72 6.98 -12.08 9.36
CA ASP A 72 8.29 -11.41 9.30
C ASP A 72 8.96 -11.12 10.66
N ALA A 73 8.39 -11.58 11.79
CA ALA A 73 8.91 -11.32 13.15
C ALA A 73 9.26 -9.84 13.41
N MET A 74 8.45 -8.93 12.87
CA MET A 74 8.69 -7.49 12.91
C MET A 74 8.56 -6.92 14.33
N SER A 75 9.32 -5.85 14.61
CA SER A 75 9.18 -5.13 15.87
C SER A 75 7.86 -4.34 15.90
N VAL A 76 7.37 -4.04 17.11
CA VAL A 76 6.16 -3.21 17.28
C VAL A 76 6.36 -1.82 16.68
N ASP A 77 7.57 -1.27 16.76
CA ASP A 77 7.89 0.05 16.22
C ASP A 77 7.82 0.05 14.69
N ASP A 78 8.34 -1.00 14.04
CA ASP A 78 8.27 -1.16 12.58
C ASP A 78 6.83 -1.33 12.09
N ILE A 79 6.04 -2.14 12.79
CA ILE A 79 4.62 -2.33 12.49
C ILE A 79 3.86 -1.01 12.60
N ASN A 80 4.10 -0.25 13.67
CA ASN A 80 3.47 1.05 13.87
C ASN A 80 3.87 2.04 12.76
N ALA A 81 5.14 2.05 12.36
CA ALA A 81 5.63 2.91 11.29
C ALA A 81 5.01 2.57 9.93
N ILE A 82 4.92 1.29 9.57
CA ILE A 82 4.24 0.81 8.37
C ILE A 82 2.75 1.18 8.39
N THR A 83 2.08 0.92 9.51
CA THR A 83 0.64 1.20 9.67
C THR A 83 0.36 2.70 9.55
N ALA A 84 1.18 3.54 10.18
CA ALA A 84 1.04 4.99 10.14
C ALA A 84 1.25 5.54 8.72
N LEU A 85 2.31 5.08 8.03
CA LEU A 85 2.59 5.50 6.66
C LEU A 85 1.47 5.05 5.71
N TRP A 86 1.03 3.80 5.80
CA TRP A 86 -0.05 3.27 4.97
C TRP A 86 -1.35 4.09 5.13
N THR A 87 -1.75 4.33 6.39
CA THR A 87 -2.94 5.13 6.70
C THR A 87 -2.82 6.54 6.10
N SER A 88 -1.64 7.16 6.21
CA SER A 88 -1.40 8.47 5.62
C SER A 88 -1.51 8.47 4.10
N ILE A 89 -0.93 7.48 3.43
CA ILE A 89 -0.91 7.36 1.96
C ILE A 89 -2.32 7.09 1.41
N CYS A 90 -3.12 6.30 2.11
CA CYS A 90 -4.52 6.02 1.76
C CYS A 90 -5.41 7.25 1.95
N ALA A 91 -5.25 7.97 3.07
CA ALA A 91 -6.06 9.14 3.41
C ALA A 91 -5.75 10.37 2.55
N ASP A 92 -4.54 10.43 1.96
CA ASP A 92 -4.16 11.55 1.11
C ASP A 92 -5.13 11.60 -0.08
N ASN A 93 -5.91 12.66 -0.21
CA ASN A 93 -6.73 12.88 -1.40
C ASN A 93 -5.99 13.94 -2.17
N ALA A 94 -5.06 13.50 -3.04
CA ALA A 94 -4.37 14.40 -3.95
C ALA A 94 -5.43 15.29 -4.63
N ALA A 95 -5.40 16.58 -4.29
CA ALA A 95 -6.32 17.62 -4.73
C ALA A 95 -6.11 17.98 -6.21
#